data_AF-A0A542E6U4-F1
#
_entry.id   AF-A0A542E6U4-F1
#
_cell.length_a   1.000
_cell.length_b   1.000
_cell.length_c   1.000
_cell.angle_alpha   90.00
_cell.angle_beta   90.00
_cell.angle_gamma   90.00
#
_symmetry.space_group_name_H-M   'P 1'
#
loop_
_entity.id
_entity.type
_entity.pdbx_description
1 polymer ?
#
loop_
_entity_poly.entity_id
_entity_poly.type
_entity_poly.pdbx_seq_one_letter_code
_entity_poly.pdbx_strand_id
1 'polypeptide(L)' 'MSDADDQAHPEPLDEGEDGLFPAPFRPAPRTGDEPVDEALGELEQAARDGDLDAQARAGERVHARLQERLQDLGRG' A
#
# COMPACT_ATOMS: atom_id res chain seq x y z
N MET A 1 13.72 -43.81 2.75
CA MET A 1 14.31 -42.49 2.99
C MET A 1 13.93 -41.65 1.79
N SER A 2 12.95 -40.76 1.96
CA SER A 2 12.50 -39.84 0.93
C SER A 2 12.38 -38.48 1.58
N ASP A 3 13.18 -37.55 1.08
CA ASP A 3 13.11 -36.11 1.26
C ASP A 3 11.66 -35.63 1.29
N ALA A 4 11.28 -34.98 2.39
CA ALA A 4 10.23 -33.99 2.40
C ALA A 4 10.95 -32.66 2.64
N ASP A 5 11.50 -32.14 1.54
CA ASP A 5 12.01 -30.79 1.40
C ASP A 5 10.85 -29.84 1.77
N ASP A 6 10.99 -29.19 2.92
CA ASP A 6 10.11 -28.12 3.44
C ASP A 6 10.30 -26.89 2.54
N GLN A 7 9.82 -26.97 1.30
CA GLN A 7 9.71 -25.82 0.43
C GLN A 7 8.52 -25.01 0.92
N ALA A 8 8.83 -24.00 1.74
CA ALA A 8 7.98 -22.84 1.93
C ALA A 8 7.65 -22.29 0.53
N HIS A 9 6.50 -22.68 -0.01
CA HIS A 9 5.99 -22.14 -1.24
C HIS A 9 5.85 -20.63 -1.05
N PRO A 10 6.53 -19.79 -1.85
CA PRO A 10 6.10 -18.40 -1.93
C PRO A 10 4.66 -18.42 -2.42
N GLU A 11 3.76 -17.79 -1.66
CA GLU A 11 2.40 -17.48 -2.09
C GLU A 11 2.46 -17.03 -3.55
N PRO A 12 1.62 -17.55 -4.45
CA PRO A 12 1.64 -17.10 -5.83
C PRO A 12 1.37 -15.59 -5.81
N LEU A 13 2.37 -14.82 -6.22
CA LEU A 13 2.12 -13.46 -6.66
C LEU A 13 1.10 -13.62 -7.77
N ASP A 14 -0.09 -13.06 -7.55
CA ASP A 14 -1.13 -12.94 -8.55
C ASP A 14 -0.53 -12.21 -9.76
N GLU A 15 0.06 -12.96 -10.68
CA GLU A 15 0.60 -12.53 -11.99
C GLU A 15 -0.56 -12.26 -12.96
N GLY A 16 -1.60 -11.60 -12.44
CA GLY A 16 -2.73 -11.08 -13.16
C GLY A 16 -2.38 -9.76 -13.82
N GLU A 17 -2.06 -9.88 -15.11
CA GLU A 17 -2.51 -8.98 -16.17
C GLU A 17 -1.55 -7.86 -16.61
N ASP A 18 -1.00 -8.06 -17.81
CA ASP A 18 -0.70 -7.04 -18.83
C ASP A 18 -1.99 -6.25 -19.21
N GLY A 19 -2.66 -5.65 -18.22
CA GLY A 19 -3.87 -4.87 -18.37
C GLY A 19 -3.54 -3.38 -18.32
N LEU A 20 -3.50 -2.75 -19.49
CA LEU A 20 -3.35 -1.30 -19.71
C LEU A 20 -4.50 -0.50 -19.04
N PHE A 21 -4.52 -0.43 -17.71
CA PHE A 21 -5.38 0.41 -16.86
C PHE A 21 -6.92 0.20 -16.95
N PRO A 22 -7.63 0.41 -15.82
CA PRO A 22 -7.12 0.74 -14.49
C PRO A 22 -6.78 -0.52 -13.68
N ALA A 23 -5.67 -0.43 -12.93
CA ALA A 23 -5.28 -1.47 -11.98
C ALA A 23 -6.45 -1.79 -11.03
N PRO A 24 -6.66 -3.07 -10.65
CA PRO A 24 -7.74 -3.44 -9.75
C PRO A 24 -7.64 -2.64 -8.45
N PHE A 25 -8.75 -2.01 -8.06
CA PHE A 25 -8.86 -1.23 -6.83
C PHE A 25 -8.58 -2.15 -5.62
N ARG A 26 -7.59 -1.79 -4.81
CA ARG A 26 -7.27 -2.49 -3.56
C ARG A 26 -7.56 -1.56 -2.37
N PRO A 27 -8.15 -2.09 -1.28
CA PRO A 27 -8.39 -1.29 -0.08
C PRO A 27 -7.06 -0.84 0.54
N ALA A 28 -7.08 0.31 1.22
CA ALA A 28 -5.91 0.81 1.92
C ALA A 28 -5.44 -0.18 3.00
N PRO A 29 -4.12 -0.41 3.14
CA PRO A 29 -3.59 -1.21 4.23
C PRO A 29 -3.79 -0.49 5.57
N ARG A 30 -3.87 -1.25 6.65
CA ARG A 30 -3.88 -0.75 8.03
C ARG A 30 -2.48 -0.86 8.61
N THR A 31 -1.90 0.26 8.97
CA THR A 31 -0.53 0.37 9.51
C THR A 31 -0.52 0.41 11.03
N GLY A 32 -1.66 0.73 11.66
CA GLY A 32 -1.77 0.93 13.11
C GLY A 32 -1.28 2.32 13.57
N ASP A 33 -0.87 3.16 12.63
CA ASP A 33 -0.53 4.56 12.85
C ASP A 33 -1.69 5.42 12.34
N GLU A 34 -2.47 6.00 13.26
CA GLU A 34 -3.73 6.69 12.95
C GLU A 34 -3.57 7.82 11.90
N PRO A 35 -2.58 8.73 12.01
CA PRO A 35 -2.29 9.72 10.97
C PRO A 35 -1.98 9.13 9.59
N VAL A 36 -1.28 8.00 9.52
CA VAL A 36 -0.95 7.33 8.26
C VAL A 36 -2.19 6.63 7.68
N ASP A 37 -2.96 5.95 8.53
CA ASP A 37 -4.18 5.25 8.15
C ASP A 37 -5.27 6.21 7.65
N GLU A 38 -5.37 7.41 8.22
CA GLU A 38 -6.25 8.48 7.72
C GLU A 38 -5.85 8.92 6.30
N ALA A 39 -4.58 9.23 6.08
CA ALA A 39 -4.07 9.65 4.78
C ALA A 39 -4.23 8.55 3.70
N LEU A 40 -4.03 7.29 4.07
CA LEU A 40 -4.27 6.14 3.19
C LEU A 40 -5.75 5.98 2.84
N GLY A 41 -6.66 6.22 3.79
CA GLY A 41 -8.11 6.21 3.55
C GLY A 41 -8.55 7.31 2.58
N GLU A 42 -7.96 8.51 2.67
CA GLU A 42 -8.21 9.59 1.72
C GLU A 42 -7.72 9.24 0.31
N LEU A 43 -6.55 8.61 0.20
CA LEU A 43 -6.00 8.15 -1.07
C LEU A 43 -6.88 7.07 -1.69
N GLU A 44 -7.36 6.11 -0.89
CA GLU A 44 -8.32 5.10 -1.31
C GLU A 44 -9.61 5.75 -1.85
N GLN A 45 -10.16 6.73 -1.13
CA GLN A 45 -11.39 7.39 -1.56
C GLN A 45 -11.19 8.17 -2.87
N ALA A 46 -10.08 8.90 -3.01
CA ALA A 46 -9.74 9.61 -4.25
C ALA A 46 -9.52 8.64 -5.43
N ALA A 47 -8.96 7.45 -5.17
CA ALA A 47 -8.82 6.39 -6.16
C ALA A 47 -10.18 5.85 -6.61
N ARG A 48 -11.10 5.65 -5.66
CA ARG A 48 -12.48 5.20 -5.93
C ARG A 48 -13.26 6.23 -6.77
N ASP A 49 -13.05 7.51 -6.50
CA ASP A 49 -13.74 8.60 -7.21
C ASP A 49 -13.12 8.91 -8.58
N GLY A 50 -11.95 8.33 -8.89
CA GLY A 50 -11.22 8.57 -10.14
C GLY A 50 -10.63 9.99 -10.24
N ASP A 51 -10.54 10.72 -9.12
CA ASP A 51 -10.01 12.08 -9.08
C ASP A 51 -8.49 12.03 -8.94
N LEU A 52 -7.78 12.21 -10.06
CA LEU A 52 -6.32 12.15 -10.12
C LEU A 52 -5.64 13.27 -9.31
N ASP A 53 -6.24 14.46 -9.25
CA ASP A 53 -5.69 15.58 -8.49
C ASP A 53 -5.86 15.35 -6.99
N ALA A 54 -6.98 14.76 -6.56
CA ALA A 54 -7.17 14.33 -5.19
C ALA A 54 -6.24 13.17 -4.82
N GLN A 55 -6.04 12.21 -5.72
CA GLN A 55 -5.10 11.09 -5.53
C GLN A 55 -3.67 11.59 -5.35
N ALA A 56 -3.20 12.51 -6.21
CA ALA A 56 -1.87 13.09 -6.09
C ALA A 56 -1.68 13.79 -4.74
N ARG A 57 -2.63 14.64 -4.33
CA ARG A 57 -2.59 15.34 -3.05
C ARG A 57 -2.64 14.39 -1.84
N ALA A 58 -3.45 13.34 -1.91
CA ALA A 58 -3.52 12.32 -0.87
C ALA A 58 -2.22 11.51 -0.79
N GLY A 59 -1.62 11.17 -1.94
CA GLY A 59 -0.32 10.51 -2.02
C GLY A 59 0.81 11.33 -1.39
N GLU A 60 0.84 12.64 -1.63
CA GLU A 60 1.79 13.55 -0.97
C GLU A 60 1.61 13.56 0.55
N ARG A 61 0.36 13.55 1.05
CA ARG A 61 0.08 13.46 2.49
C ARG A 61 0.56 12.15 3.09
N VAL A 62 0.25 11.02 2.46
CA VAL A 62 0.76 9.70 2.88
C VAL A 62 2.29 9.71 2.96
N HIS A 63 2.94 10.24 1.92
CA HIS A 63 4.40 10.34 1.87
C HIS A 63 4.97 11.17 3.04
N ALA A 64 4.40 12.34 3.30
CA ALA A 64 4.83 13.21 4.39
C ALA A 64 4.70 12.52 5.76
N ARG A 65 3.56 11.87 6.03
CA ARG A 65 3.33 11.14 7.30
C ARG A 65 4.32 9.99 7.50
N LEU A 66 4.59 9.23 6.43
CA LEU A 66 5.57 8.15 6.49
C LEU A 66 6.99 8.69 6.73
N GLN A 67 7.35 9.81 6.10
CA GLN A 67 8.65 10.44 6.34
C GLN A 67 8.80 10.95 7.77
N GLU A 68 7.77 11.59 8.33
CA GLU A 68 7.74 12.02 9.75
C GLU A 68 8.00 10.80 10.65
N ARG A 69 7.29 9.70 10.40
CA ARG A 69 7.40 8.50 11.22
C ARG A 69 8.76 7.83 11.14
N LEU A 70 9.35 7.77 9.94
CA LEU A 70 10.70 7.24 9.75
C LEU A 70 11.77 8.10 10.42
N GLN A 71 11.59 9.43 10.43
CA GLN A 71 12.49 10.34 11.13
C GLN A 71 12.42 10.16 12.65
N ASP A 72 11.22 9.95 13.20
CA ASP A 72 11.04 9.65 14.62
C ASP A 72 11.74 8.35 15.02
N LEU A 73 11.62 7.30 14.20
CA LEU A 73 12.28 6.01 14.44
C LEU A 73 13.81 6.11 14.34
N GLY A 74 14.34 6.94 13.44
CA GLY A 74 15.78 7.15 13.29
C GLY A 74 16.43 7.98 14.40
N ARG A 75 15.63 8.57 15.30
CA ARG A 75 16.10 9.36 16.46
C ARG A 75 15.97 8.62 17.80
N GLY A 76 15.38 7.42 17.80
CA GLY A 76 15.16 6.58 18.99
C GLY A 76 16.37 5.76 19.41
#